data_AF-A0A9C8DG34-F1
#
_entry.id   AF-A0A9C8DG34-F1
#
_cell.length_a   1.000
_cell.length_b   1.000
_cell.length_c   1.000
_cell.angle_alpha   90.00
_cell.angle_beta   90.00
_cell.angle_gamma   90.00
#
_symmetry.space_group_name_H-M   'P 1'
#
loop_
_entity.id
_entity.type
_entity.pdbx_description
1 polymer ?
#
loop_
_entity_poly.entity_id
_entity_poly.type
_entity_poly.pdbx_seq_one_letter_code
_entity_poly.pdbx_strand_id
1 'polypeptide(L)'
;MVVQWIIFLLCSLAIVLAGVRLAKFGDAIGKRSGIGQGWIGLLFLATITSVPELTTTVTGATIDVPNIAIGNALGSNLFNVVIIAILDIMLLGRGPFLRKVKSYHVISGGAAILLTTLVILGISVFPRAQVLGISPFSMAILVLYVFSVFLLFRVEKREGAVEKGDKETLSLRRAVIGFAASAAVIIVSGIFLIHASKNIAVGSAMPGSLMGAILVAIVTSLPELATSIGALRIGAYDMIMGNLFGS
;
A
#
# COMPACT_ATOMS: atom_id res chain seq x y z
N MET A 1 -15.18 25.36 4.32
CA MET A 1 -14.45 24.60 5.37
C MET A 1 -15.25 23.43 5.93
N VAL A 2 -16.44 23.61 6.51
CA VAL A 2 -17.23 22.51 7.12
C VAL A 2 -17.51 21.34 6.16
N VAL A 3 -17.90 21.63 4.92
CA VAL A 3 -18.16 20.60 3.89
C VAL A 3 -16.94 19.70 3.63
N GLN A 4 -15.72 20.27 3.64
CA GLN A 4 -14.50 19.51 3.38
C GLN A 4 -14.20 18.53 4.52
N TRP A 5 -14.42 18.95 5.77
CA TRP A 5 -14.31 18.06 6.92
C TRP A 5 -15.33 16.91 6.88
N ILE A 6 -16.57 17.19 6.45
CA ILE A 6 -17.59 16.15 6.27
C ILE A 6 -17.16 15.14 5.20
N ILE A 7 -16.70 15.61 4.04
CA ILE A 7 -16.18 14.73 2.98
C ILE A 7 -15.00 13.91 3.50
N PHE A 8 -14.07 14.54 4.20
CA PHE A 8 -12.91 13.88 4.78
C PHE A 8 -13.30 12.73 5.71
N LEU A 9 -14.22 12.99 6.65
CA LEU A 9 -14.68 11.97 7.61
C LEU A 9 -15.46 10.83 6.92
N LEU A 10 -16.36 11.16 5.99
CA LEU A 10 -17.14 10.16 5.27
C LEU A 10 -16.27 9.27 4.39
N CYS A 11 -15.34 9.85 3.62
CA CYS A 11 -14.41 9.08 2.78
C CYS A 11 -13.46 8.24 3.63
N SER A 12 -12.92 8.78 4.73
CA SER A 12 -12.07 8.03 5.66
C SER A 12 -12.82 6.81 6.23
N LEU A 13 -14.06 7.01 6.68
CA LEU A 13 -14.91 5.92 7.17
C LEU A 13 -15.19 4.89 6.08
N ALA A 14 -15.52 5.32 4.86
CA ALA A 14 -15.76 4.44 3.73
C ALA A 14 -14.52 3.59 3.41
N ILE A 15 -13.32 4.17 3.39
CA ILE A 15 -12.05 3.48 3.19
C ILE A 15 -11.81 2.45 4.30
N VAL A 16 -12.00 2.81 5.57
CA VAL A 16 -11.80 1.87 6.69
C VAL A 16 -12.75 0.67 6.58
N LEU A 17 -14.03 0.91 6.31
CA LEU A 17 -15.03 -0.16 6.18
C LEU A 17 -14.78 -1.03 4.95
N ALA A 18 -14.41 -0.42 3.82
CA ALA A 18 -14.11 -1.13 2.58
C ALA A 18 -12.79 -1.89 2.67
N GLY A 19 -11.73 -1.34 3.25
CA GLY A 19 -10.43 -1.98 3.42
C GLY A 19 -10.51 -3.25 4.27
N VAL A 20 -11.26 -3.20 5.37
CA VAL A 20 -11.51 -4.40 6.20
C VAL A 20 -12.22 -5.50 5.41
N ARG A 21 -13.15 -5.13 4.51
CA ARG A 21 -13.85 -6.09 3.64
C ARG A 21 -12.98 -6.58 2.49
N LEU A 22 -12.17 -5.69 1.90
CA LEU A 22 -11.25 -6.01 0.81
C LEU A 22 -10.30 -7.14 1.22
N ALA A 23 -9.70 -7.03 2.42
CA ALA A 23 -8.84 -8.08 2.97
C ALA A 23 -9.56 -9.43 3.10
N LYS A 24 -10.81 -9.43 3.61
CA LYS A 24 -11.60 -10.67 3.72
C LYS A 24 -11.91 -11.30 2.36
N PHE A 25 -12.28 -10.48 1.38
CA PHE A 25 -12.55 -10.98 0.03
C PHE A 25 -11.26 -11.45 -0.66
N GLY A 26 -10.15 -10.76 -0.45
CA GLY A 26 -8.82 -11.17 -0.92
C GLY A 26 -8.43 -12.54 -0.36
N ASP A 27 -8.54 -12.74 0.95
CA ASP A 27 -8.28 -14.03 1.58
C ASP A 27 -9.15 -15.16 1.00
N ALA A 28 -10.45 -14.89 0.81
CA ALA A 28 -11.37 -15.84 0.19
C ALA A 28 -10.99 -16.15 -1.28
N ILE A 29 -10.51 -15.16 -2.04
CA ILE A 29 -9.99 -15.38 -3.41
C ILE A 29 -8.75 -16.27 -3.34
N GLY A 30 -7.78 -15.96 -2.48
CA GLY A 30 -6.54 -16.73 -2.34
C GLY A 30 -6.81 -18.21 -2.05
N LYS A 31 -7.60 -18.49 -1.02
CA LYS A 31 -7.98 -19.86 -0.62
C LYS A 31 -8.74 -20.62 -1.72
N ARG A 32 -9.62 -19.95 -2.48
CA ARG A 32 -10.42 -20.59 -3.54
C ARG A 32 -9.66 -20.81 -4.84
N SER A 33 -8.72 -19.92 -5.17
CA SER A 33 -7.91 -19.97 -6.39
C SER A 33 -6.60 -20.74 -6.22
N GLY A 34 -6.21 -21.04 -4.97
CA GLY A 34 -4.92 -21.65 -4.65
C GLY A 34 -3.76 -20.66 -4.76
N ILE A 35 -4.04 -19.35 -4.71
CA ILE A 35 -3.03 -18.29 -4.68
C ILE A 35 -2.70 -18.00 -3.21
N GLY A 36 -1.42 -17.92 -2.87
CA GLY A 36 -0.97 -17.61 -1.51
C GLY A 36 -1.48 -16.27 -1.00
N GLN A 37 -1.72 -16.16 0.30
CA GLN A 37 -2.14 -14.90 0.94
C GLN A 37 -1.12 -13.78 0.71
N GLY A 38 0.17 -14.11 0.71
CA GLY A 38 1.26 -13.19 0.37
C GLY A 38 1.09 -12.58 -1.02
N TRP A 39 0.86 -13.42 -2.04
CA TRP A 39 0.54 -12.98 -3.42
C TRP A 39 -0.69 -12.09 -3.51
N ILE A 40 -1.76 -12.46 -2.81
CA ILE A 40 -2.99 -11.66 -2.78
C ILE A 40 -2.68 -10.27 -2.20
N GLY A 41 -1.94 -10.21 -1.10
CA GLY A 41 -1.47 -8.96 -0.52
C GLY A 41 -0.63 -8.14 -1.49
N LEU A 42 0.42 -8.76 -2.06
CA LEU A 42 1.44 -8.12 -2.89
C LEU A 42 0.92 -7.59 -4.21
N LEU A 43 0.07 -8.33 -4.92
CA LEU A 43 -0.40 -7.92 -6.25
C LEU A 43 -1.76 -7.27 -6.22
N PHE A 44 -2.69 -7.79 -5.43
CA PHE A 44 -4.08 -7.35 -5.52
C PHE A 44 -4.39 -6.25 -4.51
N LEU A 45 -4.08 -6.45 -3.22
CA LEU A 45 -4.37 -5.43 -2.22
C LEU A 45 -3.49 -4.20 -2.47
N ALA A 46 -2.17 -4.39 -2.59
CA ALA A 46 -1.22 -3.30 -2.78
C ALA A 46 -1.56 -2.44 -4.00
N THR A 47 -1.83 -3.06 -5.16
CA THR A 47 -2.22 -2.31 -6.35
C THR A 47 -3.45 -1.45 -6.12
N ILE A 48 -4.46 -1.96 -5.40
CA ILE A 48 -5.70 -1.22 -5.13
C ILE A 48 -5.49 -0.11 -4.10
N THR A 49 -4.74 -0.38 -3.04
CA THR A 49 -4.49 0.57 -1.96
C THR A 49 -3.54 1.69 -2.39
N SER A 50 -2.60 1.42 -3.30
CA SER A 50 -1.67 2.41 -3.85
C SER A 50 -2.22 3.24 -5.01
N VAL A 51 -3.43 2.97 -5.53
CA VAL A 51 -4.01 3.81 -6.61
C VAL A 51 -4.11 5.30 -6.22
N PRO A 52 -4.61 5.68 -5.02
CA PRO A 52 -4.65 7.07 -4.58
C PRO A 52 -3.25 7.69 -4.48
N GLU A 53 -2.27 6.93 -4.01
CA GLU A 53 -0.86 7.33 -3.92
C GLU A 53 -0.28 7.58 -5.32
N LEU A 54 -0.41 6.62 -6.24
CA LEU A 54 0.02 6.74 -7.63
C LEU A 54 -0.63 7.93 -8.33
N THR A 55 -1.94 8.11 -8.15
CA THR A 55 -2.67 9.25 -8.72
C THR A 55 -2.08 10.57 -8.23
N THR A 56 -1.77 10.68 -6.94
CA THR A 56 -1.20 11.90 -6.35
C THR A 56 0.24 12.14 -6.81
N THR A 57 1.06 11.10 -6.83
CA THR A 57 2.46 11.16 -7.29
C THR A 57 2.54 11.55 -8.77
N VAL A 58 1.75 10.93 -9.64
CA VAL A 58 1.72 11.25 -11.08
C VAL A 58 1.22 12.68 -11.28
N THR A 59 0.11 13.06 -10.63
CA THR A 59 -0.44 14.42 -10.75
C THR A 59 0.58 15.46 -10.31
N GLY A 60 1.21 15.27 -9.16
CA GLY A 60 2.24 16.17 -8.63
C GLY A 60 3.45 16.30 -9.56
N ALA A 61 3.88 15.21 -10.19
CA ALA A 61 4.96 15.25 -11.18
C ALA A 61 4.55 16.00 -12.46
N THR A 62 3.30 15.86 -12.91
CA THR A 62 2.82 16.50 -14.16
C THR A 62 2.55 18.01 -14.03
N ILE A 63 2.24 18.51 -12.83
CA ILE A 63 1.96 19.94 -12.58
C ILE A 63 3.18 20.70 -12.05
N ASP A 64 4.38 20.17 -12.29
CA ASP A 64 5.67 20.78 -11.93
C ASP A 64 5.86 21.03 -10.41
N VAL A 65 5.33 20.12 -9.58
CA VAL A 65 5.56 20.08 -8.12
C VAL A 65 6.19 18.74 -7.68
N PRO A 66 7.34 18.34 -8.26
CA PRO A 66 7.94 17.02 -8.05
C PRO A 66 8.31 16.73 -6.59
N ASN A 67 8.55 17.76 -5.77
CA ASN A 67 8.81 17.60 -4.33
C ASN A 67 7.60 17.05 -3.57
N ILE A 68 6.38 17.40 -3.99
CA ILE A 68 5.15 16.84 -3.41
C ILE A 68 4.98 15.39 -3.85
N ALA A 69 5.28 15.07 -5.12
CA ALA A 69 5.21 13.71 -5.64
C ALA A 69 6.17 12.76 -4.91
N ILE A 70 7.44 13.17 -4.77
CA ILE A 70 8.45 12.36 -4.07
C ILE A 70 8.17 12.29 -2.56
N GLY A 71 7.69 13.40 -1.97
CA GLY A 71 7.29 13.45 -0.56
C GLY A 71 6.13 12.51 -0.25
N ASN A 72 5.14 12.45 -1.15
CA ASN A 72 4.03 11.50 -1.03
C ASN A 72 4.51 10.06 -1.11
N ALA A 73 5.29 9.70 -2.14
CA ALA A 73 5.77 8.33 -2.33
C ALA A 73 6.65 7.85 -1.15
N LEU A 74 7.65 8.64 -0.75
CA LEU A 74 8.54 8.27 0.35
C LEU A 74 7.84 8.35 1.72
N GLY A 75 6.96 9.33 1.92
CA GLY A 75 6.16 9.47 3.14
C GLY A 75 5.22 8.27 3.36
N SER A 76 4.61 7.77 2.28
CA SER A 76 3.74 6.59 2.32
C SER A 76 4.52 5.34 2.72
N ASN A 77 5.71 5.14 2.14
CA ASN A 77 6.61 4.05 2.53
C ASN A 77 7.02 4.13 4.02
N LEU A 78 7.30 5.34 4.53
CA LEU A 78 7.59 5.53 5.95
C LEU A 78 6.37 5.18 6.82
N PHE A 79 5.17 5.60 6.40
CA PHE A 79 3.95 5.28 7.12
C PHE A 79 3.63 3.79 7.10
N ASN A 80 3.89 3.08 6.01
CA ASN A 80 3.74 1.62 5.91
C ASN A 80 4.58 0.87 6.96
N VAL A 81 5.79 1.36 7.26
CA VAL A 81 6.60 0.81 8.36
C VAL A 81 5.98 1.11 9.73
N VAL A 82 5.40 2.29 9.91
CA VAL A 82 4.66 2.65 11.14
C VAL A 82 3.43 1.76 11.35
N ILE A 83 2.75 1.34 10.26
CA ILE A 83 1.62 0.41 10.35
C ILE A 83 2.03 -0.88 11.08
N ILE A 84 3.23 -1.41 10.84
CA ILE A 84 3.72 -2.61 11.55
C ILE A 84 3.71 -2.41 13.08
N ALA A 85 4.18 -1.24 13.55
CA ALA A 85 4.16 -0.91 14.97
C ALA A 85 2.72 -0.78 15.51
N ILE A 86 1.81 -0.18 14.73
CA ILE A 86 0.38 -0.09 15.08
C ILE A 86 -0.22 -1.50 15.22
N LEU A 87 0.06 -2.41 14.28
CA LEU A 87 -0.44 -3.78 14.32
C LEU A 87 0.11 -4.56 15.53
N ASP A 88 1.37 -4.32 15.91
CA ASP A 88 1.97 -4.95 17.09
C ASP A 88 1.31 -4.47 18.39
N ILE A 89 1.00 -3.17 18.49
CA ILE A 89 0.18 -2.62 19.58
C ILE A 89 -1.21 -3.27 19.61
N MET A 90 -1.85 -3.48 18.46
CA MET A 90 -3.15 -4.17 18.39
C MET A 90 -3.07 -5.66 18.79
N LEU A 91 -1.88 -6.24 18.79
CA LEU A 91 -1.60 -7.61 19.23
C LEU A 91 -1.09 -7.70 20.67
N LEU A 92 -1.13 -6.62 21.46
CA LEU A 92 -0.73 -6.62 22.87
C LEU A 92 -1.27 -7.85 23.62
N GLY A 93 -0.37 -8.62 24.23
CA GLY A 93 -0.68 -9.87 24.93
C GLY A 93 -0.75 -11.15 24.07
N ARG A 94 -0.62 -11.07 22.73
CA ARG A 94 -0.65 -12.22 21.79
C ARG A 94 0.69 -12.54 21.13
N GLY A 95 1.76 -11.90 21.61
CA GLY A 95 3.13 -11.99 21.12
C GLY A 95 3.40 -11.08 19.91
N PRO A 96 4.68 -10.82 19.58
CA PRO A 96 5.05 -9.84 18.57
C PRO A 96 4.55 -10.20 17.16
N PHE A 97 4.08 -9.22 16.41
CA PHE A 97 3.66 -9.35 15.01
C PHE A 97 4.75 -9.98 14.16
N LEU A 98 5.99 -9.48 14.29
CA LEU A 98 7.14 -9.94 13.50
C LEU A 98 7.48 -11.43 13.70
N ARG A 99 7.07 -12.05 14.82
CA ARG A 99 7.26 -13.49 15.05
C ARG A 99 6.25 -14.35 14.27
N LYS A 100 5.14 -13.76 13.81
CA LYS A 100 4.06 -14.45 13.10
C LYS A 100 4.24 -14.40 11.57
N VAL A 101 5.21 -13.63 11.09
CA VAL A 101 5.52 -13.46 9.66
C VAL A 101 6.55 -14.51 9.22
N LYS A 102 6.37 -15.07 8.02
CA LYS A 102 7.29 -16.06 7.44
C LYS A 102 8.55 -15.40 6.86
N SER A 103 9.64 -16.15 6.82
CA SER A 103 10.97 -15.63 6.45
C SER A 103 11.12 -15.20 5.00
N TYR A 104 10.28 -15.67 4.07
CA TYR A 104 10.36 -15.27 2.67
C TYR A 104 10.06 -13.78 2.43
N HIS A 105 9.36 -13.10 3.36
CA HIS A 105 9.13 -11.64 3.32
C HIS A 105 10.43 -10.83 3.50
N VAL A 106 11.55 -11.46 3.86
CA VAL A 106 12.88 -10.82 3.84
C VAL A 106 13.24 -10.36 2.42
N ILE A 107 12.78 -11.08 1.38
CA ILE A 107 13.05 -10.71 -0.02
C ILE A 107 12.30 -9.44 -0.39
N SER A 108 11.03 -9.31 -0.01
CA SER A 108 10.20 -8.14 -0.31
C SER A 108 10.69 -6.92 0.48
N GLY A 109 11.02 -7.09 1.76
CA GLY A 109 11.65 -6.04 2.56
C GLY A 109 13.02 -5.60 2.00
N GLY A 110 13.85 -6.56 1.60
CA GLY A 110 15.15 -6.27 0.96
C GLY A 110 15.00 -5.53 -0.37
N ALA A 111 14.01 -5.90 -1.18
CA ALA A 111 13.68 -5.19 -2.41
C ALA A 111 13.23 -3.75 -2.13
N ALA A 112 12.35 -3.53 -1.14
CA ALA A 112 11.91 -2.19 -0.75
C ALA A 112 13.08 -1.29 -0.31
N ILE A 113 14.02 -1.83 0.49
CA ILE A 113 15.24 -1.11 0.91
C ILE A 113 16.12 -0.77 -0.30
N LEU A 114 16.35 -1.74 -1.19
CA LEU A 114 17.18 -1.56 -2.39
C LEU A 114 16.60 -0.48 -3.31
N LEU A 115 15.31 -0.56 -3.62
CA LEU A 115 14.64 0.41 -4.50
C LEU A 115 14.63 1.82 -3.88
N THR A 116 14.37 1.93 -2.57
CA THR A 116 14.43 3.21 -1.86
C THR A 116 15.84 3.80 -1.87
N THR A 117 16.87 2.96 -1.74
CA THR A 117 18.27 3.40 -1.82
C THR A 117 18.61 3.93 -3.21
N LEU A 118 18.11 3.32 -4.29
CA LEU A 118 18.29 3.84 -5.64
C LEU A 118 17.63 5.20 -5.86
N VAL A 119 16.47 5.46 -5.23
CA VAL A 119 15.85 6.78 -5.24
C VAL A 119 16.77 7.81 -4.58
N ILE A 120 17.31 7.50 -3.40
CA ILE A 120 18.23 8.39 -2.66
C ILE A 120 19.50 8.68 -3.47
N LEU A 121 20.09 7.66 -4.11
CA LEU A 121 21.27 7.82 -4.96
C LEU A 121 20.97 8.66 -6.20
N GLY A 122 19.81 8.47 -6.82
CA GLY A 122 19.35 9.27 -7.96
C GLY A 122 19.20 10.75 -7.62
N ILE A 123 18.72 11.08 -6.41
CA ILE A 123 18.61 12.46 -5.92
C ILE A 123 19.98 13.04 -5.56
N SER A 124 20.86 12.26 -4.92
CA SER A 124 22.05 12.79 -4.24
C SER A 124 23.31 12.81 -5.10
N VAL A 125 23.52 11.79 -5.93
CA VAL A 125 24.83 11.57 -6.59
C VAL A 125 24.81 12.03 -8.05
N PHE A 126 23.73 11.74 -8.78
CA PHE A 126 23.65 12.04 -10.21
C PHE A 126 22.33 12.70 -10.62
N PRO A 127 21.97 13.86 -10.04
CA PRO A 127 20.66 14.50 -10.26
C PRO A 127 20.40 14.94 -11.71
N ARG A 128 21.46 15.02 -12.54
CA ARG A 128 21.38 15.42 -13.96
C ARG A 128 21.68 14.28 -14.95
N ALA A 129 21.98 13.08 -14.47
CA ALA A 129 22.26 11.96 -15.37
C ALA A 129 20.98 11.49 -16.06
N GLN A 130 21.01 11.47 -17.39
CA GLN A 130 19.88 11.04 -18.21
C GLN A 130 20.37 10.23 -19.39
N VAL A 131 19.66 9.15 -19.71
CA VAL A 131 19.83 8.34 -20.92
C VAL A 131 18.47 8.32 -21.60
N LEU A 132 18.40 8.82 -22.84
CA LEU A 132 17.13 8.96 -23.58
C LEU A 132 16.07 9.78 -22.82
N GLY A 133 16.48 10.75 -22.00
CA GLY A 133 15.57 11.58 -21.20
C GLY A 133 15.05 10.92 -19.90
N ILE A 134 15.56 9.73 -19.54
CA ILE A 134 15.19 9.01 -18.32
C ILE A 134 16.43 8.87 -17.42
N SER A 135 16.25 9.05 -16.11
CA SER A 135 17.32 8.78 -15.15
C SER A 135 17.69 7.29 -15.18
N PRO A 136 18.99 6.93 -15.27
CA PRO A 136 19.43 5.54 -15.16
C PRO A 136 18.92 4.85 -13.88
N PHE A 137 18.75 5.61 -12.79
CA PHE A 137 18.20 5.11 -11.53
C PHE A 137 16.71 4.75 -11.66
N SER A 138 15.90 5.55 -12.35
CA SER A 138 14.49 5.24 -12.60
C SER A 138 14.34 3.98 -13.44
N MET A 139 15.20 3.79 -14.44
CA MET A 139 15.19 2.57 -15.27
C MET A 139 15.65 1.34 -14.46
N ALA A 140 16.68 1.48 -13.62
CA ALA A 140 17.10 0.44 -12.70
C ALA A 140 16.00 0.06 -11.70
N ILE A 141 15.29 1.04 -11.13
CA ILE A 141 14.14 0.81 -10.23
C ILE A 141 13.07 -0.03 -10.91
N LEU A 142 12.67 0.31 -12.14
CA LEU A 142 11.65 -0.43 -12.88
C LEU A 142 12.06 -1.89 -13.12
N VAL A 143 13.28 -2.10 -13.63
CA VAL A 143 13.80 -3.45 -13.92
C VAL A 143 13.91 -4.28 -12.64
N LEU A 144 14.46 -3.70 -11.58
CA LEU A 144 14.64 -4.38 -10.29
C LEU A 144 13.32 -4.64 -9.58
N TYR A 145 12.31 -3.76 -9.72
CA TYR A 145 10.97 -4.00 -9.19
C TYR A 145 10.36 -5.26 -9.84
N VAL A 146 10.34 -5.32 -11.18
CA VAL A 146 9.82 -6.49 -11.92
C VAL A 146 10.60 -7.76 -11.55
N PHE A 147 11.93 -7.65 -11.46
CA PHE A 147 12.77 -8.78 -11.06
C PHE A 147 12.49 -9.24 -9.62
N SER A 148 12.31 -8.32 -8.68
CA SER A 148 11.97 -8.65 -7.29
C SER A 148 10.61 -9.33 -7.16
N VAL A 149 9.58 -8.84 -7.88
CA VAL A 149 8.27 -9.51 -7.94
C VAL A 149 8.42 -10.93 -8.51
N PHE A 150 9.21 -11.11 -9.56
CA PHE A 150 9.48 -12.44 -10.11
C PHE A 150 10.21 -13.37 -9.13
N LEU A 151 11.20 -12.86 -8.40
CA LEU A 151 11.92 -13.63 -7.38
C LEU A 151 11.00 -14.05 -6.23
N LEU A 152 10.19 -13.12 -5.74
CA LEU A 152 9.18 -13.40 -4.72
C LEU A 152 8.26 -14.53 -5.17
N PHE A 153 7.82 -14.51 -6.44
CA PHE A 153 6.94 -15.55 -6.98
C PHE A 153 7.56 -16.93 -6.95
N ARG A 154 8.85 -17.01 -7.29
CA ARG A 154 9.57 -18.27 -7.24
C ARG A 154 9.78 -18.78 -5.82
N VAL A 155 10.04 -17.89 -4.86
CA VAL A 155 10.30 -18.30 -3.47
C VAL A 155 9.01 -18.73 -2.78
N GLU A 156 7.93 -17.96 -2.90
CA GLU A 156 6.64 -18.30 -2.29
C GLU A 156 6.07 -19.62 -2.85
N LYS A 157 6.27 -19.89 -4.15
CA LYS A 157 5.91 -21.17 -4.76
C LYS A 157 6.73 -22.35 -4.23
N ARG A 158 8.02 -22.14 -3.92
CA ARG A 158 8.89 -23.18 -3.34
C ARG A 158 8.54 -23.50 -1.90
N GLU A 159 8.14 -22.50 -1.12
CA GLU A 159 7.78 -22.68 0.29
C GLU A 159 6.34 -23.21 0.49
N GLY A 160 5.58 -23.41 -0.59
CA GLY A 160 4.24 -24.02 -0.53
C GLY A 160 3.23 -23.16 0.23
N ALA A 161 3.29 -21.83 0.08
CA ALA A 161 2.53 -20.86 0.87
C ALA A 161 1.00 -20.84 0.64
N VAL A 162 0.43 -21.85 -0.03
CA VAL A 162 -1.02 -22.01 -0.11
C VAL A 162 -1.49 -22.55 1.22
N GLU A 163 -1.86 -21.65 2.14
CA GLU A 163 -2.52 -22.05 3.37
C GLU A 163 -3.84 -22.76 3.02
N LYS A 164 -3.89 -24.07 3.30
CA LYS A 164 -5.14 -24.83 3.33
C LYS A 164 -5.92 -24.39 4.57
N GLY A 165 -6.55 -23.22 4.49
CA GLY A 165 -7.50 -22.76 5.49
C GLY A 165 -8.76 -23.63 5.51
N ASP A 166 -9.57 -23.44 6.56
CA ASP A 166 -10.90 -24.04 6.68
C ASP A 166 -11.73 -23.88 5.40
N LYS A 167 -12.74 -24.74 5.21
CA LYS A 167 -13.66 -24.67 4.06
C LYS A 167 -14.26 -23.28 3.94
N GLU A 168 -13.71 -22.49 3.02
CA GLU A 168 -14.14 -21.11 2.80
C GLU A 168 -15.61 -21.09 2.35
N THR A 169 -16.49 -20.48 3.13
CA THR A 169 -17.94 -20.51 2.89
C THR A 169 -18.36 -19.61 1.72
N LEU A 170 -17.56 -18.58 1.40
CA LEU A 170 -17.79 -17.68 0.28
C LEU A 170 -17.51 -18.37 -1.06
N SER A 171 -18.44 -18.22 -2.00
CA SER A 171 -18.21 -18.62 -3.39
C SER A 171 -17.24 -17.66 -4.07
N LEU A 172 -16.39 -18.17 -4.96
CA LEU A 172 -15.38 -17.37 -5.68
C LEU A 172 -16.01 -16.15 -6.38
N ARG A 173 -17.17 -16.33 -7.03
CA ARG A 173 -17.88 -15.22 -7.69
C ARG A 173 -18.27 -14.11 -6.71
N ARG A 174 -18.78 -14.45 -5.52
CA ARG A 174 -19.12 -13.47 -4.49
C ARG A 174 -17.87 -12.79 -3.93
N ALA A 175 -16.79 -13.54 -3.75
CA ALA A 175 -15.51 -12.99 -3.30
C ALA A 175 -14.95 -11.97 -4.31
N VAL A 176 -14.92 -12.30 -5.60
CA VAL A 176 -14.45 -11.41 -6.66
C VAL A 176 -15.33 -10.15 -6.77
N ILE A 177 -16.66 -10.30 -6.77
CA ILE A 177 -17.57 -9.14 -6.82
C ILE A 177 -17.39 -8.24 -5.58
N GLY A 178 -17.31 -8.85 -4.39
CA GLY A 178 -17.09 -8.12 -3.15
C GLY A 178 -15.74 -7.41 -3.10
N PHE A 179 -14.70 -8.05 -3.63
CA PHE A 179 -13.36 -7.47 -3.78
C PHE A 179 -13.40 -6.26 -4.71
N ALA A 180 -13.96 -6.41 -5.91
CA ALA A 180 -14.07 -5.33 -6.89
C ALA A 180 -14.90 -4.15 -6.36
N ALA A 181 -16.01 -4.42 -5.67
CA ALA A 181 -16.84 -3.38 -5.07
C ALA A 181 -16.09 -2.62 -3.95
N SER A 182 -15.37 -3.34 -3.08
CA SER A 182 -14.58 -2.73 -2.01
C SER A 182 -13.41 -1.91 -2.57
N ALA A 183 -12.76 -2.42 -3.62
CA ALA A 183 -11.70 -1.73 -4.35
C ALA A 183 -12.20 -0.42 -4.98
N ALA A 184 -13.35 -0.45 -5.65
CA ALA A 184 -13.96 0.74 -6.22
C ALA A 184 -14.27 1.80 -5.14
N VAL A 185 -14.80 1.39 -3.99
CA VAL A 185 -15.06 2.31 -2.87
C VAL A 185 -13.76 2.92 -2.36
N ILE A 186 -12.69 2.14 -2.20
CA ILE A 186 -11.38 2.63 -1.74
C ILE A 186 -10.81 3.64 -2.73
N ILE A 187 -10.78 3.31 -4.02
CA ILE A 187 -10.22 4.18 -5.05
C ILE A 187 -10.99 5.50 -5.12
N VAL A 188 -12.32 5.43 -5.26
CA VAL A 188 -13.16 6.62 -5.37
C VAL A 188 -13.07 7.47 -4.11
N SER A 189 -13.19 6.85 -2.93
CA SER A 189 -13.10 7.57 -1.65
C SER A 189 -11.73 8.16 -1.43
N GLY A 190 -10.66 7.46 -1.80
CA GLY A 190 -9.28 7.93 -1.71
C GLY A 190 -9.05 9.19 -2.54
N ILE A 191 -9.54 9.20 -3.79
CA ILE A 191 -9.48 10.38 -4.66
C ILE A 191 -10.20 11.56 -4.01
N PHE A 192 -11.44 11.40 -3.54
CA PHE A 192 -12.18 12.49 -2.88
C PHE A 192 -11.52 12.94 -1.57
N LEU A 193 -10.94 12.00 -0.81
CA LEU A 193 -10.25 12.27 0.45
C LEU A 193 -9.01 13.14 0.25
N ILE A 194 -8.24 12.89 -0.82
CA ILE A 194 -7.09 13.74 -1.19
C ILE A 194 -7.55 15.17 -1.46
N HIS A 195 -8.61 15.36 -2.25
CA HIS A 195 -9.14 16.69 -2.56
C HIS A 195 -9.64 17.42 -1.31
N ALA A 196 -10.36 16.72 -0.43
CA ALA A 196 -10.82 17.28 0.84
C ALA A 196 -9.64 17.69 1.73
N SER A 197 -8.64 16.82 1.86
CA SER A 197 -7.41 17.08 2.62
C SER A 197 -6.67 18.30 2.08
N LYS A 198 -6.61 18.44 0.74
CA LYS A 198 -5.99 19.59 0.09
C LYS A 198 -6.66 20.90 0.48
N ASN A 199 -7.99 20.95 0.38
CA ASN A 199 -8.75 22.15 0.68
C ASN A 199 -8.69 22.52 2.17
N ILE A 200 -8.65 21.52 3.05
CA ILE A 200 -8.45 21.72 4.50
C ILE A 200 -7.08 22.34 4.76
N ALA A 201 -6.01 21.77 4.21
CA ALA A 201 -4.64 22.23 4.44
C ALA A 201 -4.41 23.68 3.98
N VAL A 202 -4.94 24.04 2.81
CA VAL A 202 -4.89 25.43 2.31
C VAL A 202 -5.65 26.39 3.22
N GLY A 203 -6.84 26.00 3.69
CA GLY A 203 -7.63 26.80 4.62
C GLY A 203 -7.02 26.93 6.01
N SER A 204 -6.13 26.01 6.41
CA SER A 204 -5.41 26.01 7.69
C SER A 204 -4.01 26.65 7.61
N ALA A 205 -3.63 27.26 6.48
CA ALA A 205 -2.32 27.87 6.26
C ALA A 205 -1.11 26.93 6.51
N MET A 206 -1.28 25.64 6.18
CA MET A 206 -0.25 24.63 6.38
C MET A 206 0.87 24.76 5.33
N PRO A 207 2.17 24.66 5.70
CA PRO A 207 3.27 24.75 4.73
C PRO A 207 3.17 23.67 3.64
N GLY A 208 3.44 24.03 2.38
CA GLY A 208 3.30 23.12 1.23
C GLY A 208 4.17 21.87 1.29
N SER A 209 5.35 21.95 1.90
CA SER A 209 6.25 20.81 2.14
C SER A 209 5.68 19.82 3.17
N LEU A 210 5.11 20.34 4.26
CA LEU A 210 4.49 19.54 5.32
C LEU A 210 3.21 18.84 4.83
N MET A 211 2.45 19.54 3.99
CA MET A 211 1.26 19.02 3.34
C MET A 211 1.58 17.81 2.45
N GLY A 212 2.58 17.92 1.57
CA GLY A 212 2.95 16.84 0.64
C GLY A 212 3.64 15.64 1.30
N ALA A 213 4.52 15.88 2.28
CA ALA A 213 5.34 14.81 2.86
C ALA A 213 4.64 13.99 3.96
N ILE A 214 3.71 14.59 4.71
CA ILE A 214 3.12 13.93 5.90
C ILE A 214 1.60 13.80 5.77
N LEU A 215 0.90 14.89 5.50
CA LEU A 215 -0.57 14.83 5.49
C LEU A 215 -1.11 13.97 4.35
N VAL A 216 -0.65 14.24 3.12
CA VAL A 216 -1.08 13.48 1.95
C VAL A 216 -0.66 12.02 2.10
N ALA A 217 0.60 11.74 2.46
CA ALA A 217 1.08 10.39 2.68
C ALA A 217 0.23 9.60 3.70
N ILE A 218 -0.06 10.16 4.88
CA ILE A 218 -0.90 9.49 5.88
C ILE A 218 -2.31 9.20 5.34
N VAL A 219 -2.88 10.16 4.62
CA VAL A 219 -4.22 10.06 4.04
C VAL A 219 -4.27 8.99 2.95
N THR A 220 -3.25 8.97 2.08
CA THR A 220 -3.18 8.03 0.97
C THR A 220 -2.82 6.62 1.41
N SER A 221 -2.14 6.47 2.56
CA SER A 221 -1.85 5.17 3.18
C SER A 221 -2.93 4.68 4.16
N LEU A 222 -4.06 5.38 4.26
CA LEU A 222 -5.23 4.94 5.04
C LEU A 222 -5.83 3.61 4.53
N PRO A 223 -5.94 3.36 3.22
CA PRO A 223 -6.36 2.06 2.69
C PRO A 223 -5.45 0.90 3.13
N GLU A 224 -4.14 1.10 3.16
CA GLU A 224 -3.12 0.13 3.58
C GLU A 224 -3.31 -0.21 5.06
N LEU A 225 -3.52 0.80 5.91
CA LEU A 225 -3.82 0.59 7.32
C LEU A 225 -5.14 -0.18 7.49
N ALA A 226 -6.19 0.22 6.77
CA ALA A 226 -7.51 -0.40 6.86
C ALA A 226 -7.51 -1.88 6.43
N THR A 227 -6.83 -2.19 5.32
CA THR A 227 -6.68 -3.55 4.82
C THR A 227 -5.79 -4.39 5.73
N SER A 228 -4.71 -3.82 6.27
CA SER A 228 -3.85 -4.50 7.25
C SER A 228 -4.59 -4.85 8.54
N ILE A 229 -5.42 -3.94 9.06
CA ILE A 229 -6.32 -4.22 10.20
C ILE A 229 -7.33 -5.32 9.83
N GLY A 230 -7.89 -5.29 8.63
CA GLY A 230 -8.80 -6.31 8.12
C GLY A 230 -8.18 -7.70 8.09
N ALA A 231 -6.98 -7.79 7.53
CA ALA A 231 -6.17 -9.00 7.43
C ALA A 231 -5.74 -9.52 8.81
N LEU A 232 -5.38 -8.62 9.72
CA LEU A 232 -5.00 -8.97 11.10
C LEU A 232 -6.15 -9.65 11.83
N ARG A 233 -7.38 -9.17 11.66
CA ARG A 233 -8.60 -9.73 12.28
C ARG A 233 -8.92 -11.15 11.82
N ILE A 234 -8.45 -11.55 10.64
CA ILE A 234 -8.64 -12.90 10.10
C ILE A 234 -7.37 -13.76 10.20
N GLY A 235 -6.31 -13.25 10.86
CA GLY A 235 -5.05 -13.97 11.04
C GLY A 235 -4.20 -14.12 9.78
N ALA A 236 -4.47 -13.34 8.73
CA ALA A 236 -3.77 -13.42 7.45
C ALA A 236 -2.49 -12.55 7.45
N TYR A 237 -1.49 -12.95 8.24
CA TYR A 237 -0.25 -12.18 8.44
C TYR A 237 0.56 -12.02 7.15
N ASP A 238 0.60 -13.04 6.31
CA ASP A 238 1.32 -13.00 5.03
C ASP A 238 0.70 -12.00 4.07
N MET A 239 -0.63 -11.87 4.07
CA MET A 239 -1.34 -10.89 3.26
C MET A 239 -1.03 -9.45 3.68
N ILE A 240 -0.85 -9.21 5.00
CA ILE A 240 -0.43 -7.90 5.51
C ILE A 240 0.94 -7.54 4.95
N MET A 241 1.91 -8.46 5.05
CA MET A 241 3.27 -8.21 4.61
C MET A 241 3.38 -8.08 3.10
N GLY A 242 2.62 -8.88 2.36
CA GLY A 242 2.46 -8.71 0.92
C GLY A 242 1.94 -7.31 0.59
N ASN A 243 0.88 -6.85 1.27
CA ASN A 243 0.31 -5.53 1.03
C ASN A 243 1.30 -4.39 1.34
N LEU A 244 1.91 -4.39 2.53
CA LEU A 244 2.78 -3.31 2.98
C LEU A 244 4.08 -3.16 2.17
N PHE A 245 4.62 -4.25 1.62
CA PHE A 245 5.81 -4.20 0.79
C PHE A 245 5.53 -4.14 -0.72
N GLY A 246 4.31 -4.50 -1.13
CA GLY A 246 3.87 -4.38 -2.51
C GLY A 246 3.41 -2.97 -2.87
N SER A 247 2.95 -2.22 -1.87
CA SER A 247 2.55 -0.81 -1.96
C SER A 247 3.78 0.08 -1.98
#